data_AF-A0AB33BLW6-F1
#
_entry.id   AF-A0AB33BLW6-F1
#
_cell.length_a   1.000
_cell.length_b   1.000
_cell.length_c   1.000
_cell.angle_alpha   90.00
_cell.angle_beta   90.00
_cell.angle_gamma   90.00
#
_symmetry.space_group_name_H-M   'P 1'
#
loop_
_entity.id
_entity.type
_entity.pdbx_description
1 polymer ?
#
loop_
_entity_poly.entity_id
_entity_poly.type
_entity_poly.pdbx_seq_one_letter_code
_entity_poly.pdbx_strand_id
1 'polypeptide(L)'
;MKRQFLALSIVTPNGIRIAEGIKTLEVRSWVPTHLPVKDLLIVENQNFLVKDTDEEEGVAVALVDVDSVHTWRNDEVNLACASAWSEGYFAWVLSNIRPLRQPVKVLAKRKIYQVELDLP
;
A
#
# COMPACT_ATOMS: atom_id res chain seq x y z
N MET A 1 -11.33 11.13 17.02
CA MET A 1 -10.79 12.44 16.58
C MET A 1 -10.15 12.19 15.23
N LYS A 2 -10.59 12.91 14.19
CA LYS A 2 -10.04 12.75 12.86
C LYS A 2 -8.54 13.04 12.83
N ARG A 3 -7.78 12.17 12.20
CA ARG A 3 -6.33 12.29 11.98
C ARG A 3 -6.05 12.23 10.49
N GLN A 4 -5.01 12.94 10.06
CA GLN A 4 -4.51 12.84 8.70
C GLN A 4 -3.53 11.67 8.60
N PHE A 5 -3.71 10.87 7.55
CA PHE A 5 -2.83 9.78 7.18
C PHE A 5 -2.34 9.98 5.75
N LEU A 6 -1.11 9.55 5.49
CA LEU A 6 -0.72 9.21 4.13
C LEU A 6 -1.34 7.85 3.78
N ALA A 7 -1.80 7.71 2.55
CA ALA A 7 -2.44 6.50 2.06
C ALA A 7 -1.83 6.03 0.74
N LEU A 8 -1.91 4.72 0.50
CA LEU A 8 -1.51 4.08 -0.75
C LEU A 8 -2.61 3.10 -1.19
N SER A 9 -3.10 3.30 -2.41
CA SER A 9 -4.08 2.41 -3.05
C SER A 9 -3.41 1.15 -3.59
N ILE A 10 -3.98 -0.01 -3.28
CA ILE A 10 -3.47 -1.34 -3.63
C ILE A 10 -4.63 -2.14 -4.25
N VAL A 11 -4.40 -2.71 -5.43
CA VAL A 11 -5.43 -3.53 -6.09
C VAL A 11 -5.66 -4.83 -5.33
N THR A 12 -6.94 -5.17 -5.13
CA THR A 12 -7.38 -6.42 -4.50
C THR A 12 -6.80 -7.64 -5.21
N PRO A 13 -6.44 -8.72 -4.49
CA PRO A 13 -6.57 -8.93 -3.04
C PRO A 13 -5.32 -8.52 -2.24
N ASN A 14 -4.46 -7.66 -2.79
CA ASN A 14 -3.15 -7.43 -2.20
C ASN A 14 -3.16 -6.56 -0.94
N GLY A 15 -4.17 -5.71 -0.75
CA GLY A 15 -4.31 -4.92 0.48
C GLY A 15 -4.63 -5.82 1.67
N ILE A 16 -5.55 -6.77 1.50
CA ILE A 16 -5.88 -7.78 2.52
C ILE A 16 -4.67 -8.69 2.76
N ARG A 17 -3.96 -9.14 1.71
CA ARG A 17 -2.73 -9.93 1.89
C ARG A 17 -1.66 -9.18 2.69
N ILE A 18 -1.57 -7.86 2.54
CA ILE A 18 -0.70 -7.03 3.39
C ILE A 18 -1.22 -7.06 4.83
N ALA A 19 -2.51 -6.81 5.05
CA ALA A 19 -3.10 -6.84 6.39
C ALA A 19 -2.89 -8.21 7.09
N GLU A 20 -2.97 -9.31 6.37
CA GLU A 20 -2.74 -10.66 6.91
C GLU A 20 -1.24 -11.00 7.10
N GLY A 21 -0.33 -10.11 6.70
CA GLY A 21 1.12 -10.33 6.77
C GLY A 21 1.65 -11.31 5.71
N ILE A 22 0.82 -11.70 4.74
CA ILE A 22 1.17 -12.62 3.65
C ILE A 22 2.04 -11.89 2.60
N LYS A 23 1.65 -10.66 2.24
CA LYS A 23 2.40 -9.79 1.34
C LYS A 23 3.20 -8.79 2.15
N THR A 24 4.53 -8.96 2.16
CA THR A 24 5.46 -8.15 2.96
C THR A 24 6.30 -7.20 2.12
N LEU A 25 6.23 -7.31 0.79
CA LEU A 25 6.84 -6.37 -0.13
C LEU A 25 5.78 -5.74 -1.03
N GLU A 26 5.81 -4.42 -1.16
CA GLU A 26 5.04 -3.71 -2.18
C GLU A 26 5.93 -3.35 -3.38
N VAL A 27 5.46 -3.64 -4.59
CA VAL A 27 6.27 -3.47 -5.80
C VAL A 27 5.76 -2.29 -6.62
N ARG A 28 6.63 -1.32 -6.86
CA ARG A 28 6.29 -0.09 -7.61
C ARG A 28 7.41 0.28 -8.58
N SER A 29 7.06 0.95 -9.66
CA SER A 29 8.01 1.55 -10.61
C SER A 29 8.59 2.88 -10.13
N TRP A 30 8.28 3.27 -8.88
CA TRP A 30 8.69 4.53 -8.26
C TRP A 30 8.92 4.31 -6.76
N VAL A 31 9.57 5.28 -6.12
CA VAL A 31 9.93 5.24 -4.69
C VAL A 31 9.33 6.45 -3.97
N PRO A 32 9.00 6.37 -2.67
CA PRO A 32 8.47 7.50 -1.93
C PRO A 32 9.53 8.60 -1.82
N THR A 33 9.09 9.84 -1.63
CA THR A 33 10.00 11.00 -1.55
C THR A 33 10.88 11.00 -0.30
N HIS A 34 10.45 10.31 0.76
CA HIS A 34 11.15 10.22 2.04
C HIS A 34 10.98 8.81 2.62
N LEU A 35 11.96 8.38 3.41
CA LEU A 35 11.93 7.14 4.19
C LEU A 35 12.42 7.40 5.62
N PRO A 36 11.91 6.68 6.63
CA PRO A 36 10.80 5.73 6.52
C PRO A 36 9.45 6.44 6.33
N VAL A 37 8.49 5.78 5.66
CA VAL A 37 7.09 6.24 5.67
C VAL A 37 6.37 5.51 6.79
N LYS A 38 6.06 6.22 7.88
CA LYS A 38 5.40 5.65 9.05
C LYS A 38 3.89 5.82 8.98
N ASP A 39 3.16 4.84 9.53
CA ASP A 39 1.69 4.84 9.59
C ASP A 39 1.01 5.06 8.21
N LEU A 40 1.57 4.45 7.16
CA LEU A 40 0.99 4.49 5.81
C LEU A 40 -0.29 3.65 5.78
N LEU A 41 -1.40 4.28 5.45
CA LEU A 41 -2.69 3.64 5.31
C LEU A 41 -2.77 2.86 4.01
N ILE A 42 -3.01 1.56 4.11
CA ILE A 42 -3.27 0.69 2.96
C ILE A 42 -4.76 0.74 2.65
N VAL A 43 -5.07 1.19 1.43
CA VAL A 43 -6.42 1.25 0.88
C VAL A 43 -6.53 0.22 -0.22
N GLU A 44 -7.37 -0.78 -0.05
CA GLU A 44 -7.65 -1.76 -1.08
C GLU A 44 -8.73 -1.27 -2.04
N ASN A 45 -8.49 -1.43 -3.34
CA ASN A 45 -9.37 -0.99 -4.41
C ASN A 45 -9.44 -2.05 -5.53
N GLN A 46 -10.37 -1.93 -6.49
CA GLN A 46 -10.64 -2.96 -7.50
C GLN A 46 -9.76 -2.85 -8.75
N ASN A 47 -9.39 -1.63 -9.16
CA ASN A 47 -8.72 -1.39 -10.44
C ASN A 47 -7.39 -0.63 -10.31
N PHE A 48 -6.52 -0.76 -11.31
CA PHE A 48 -5.33 0.07 -11.37
C PHE A 48 -5.69 1.53 -11.70
N LEU A 49 -5.25 2.46 -10.86
CA LEU A 49 -5.40 3.90 -11.06
C LEU A 49 -4.22 4.41 -11.90
N VAL A 50 -4.49 4.86 -13.13
CA VAL A 50 -3.47 5.16 -14.15
C VAL A 50 -3.22 6.66 -14.28
N LYS A 51 -4.27 7.48 -14.22
CA LYS A 51 -4.18 8.94 -14.27
C LYS A 51 -4.14 9.51 -12.86
N ASP A 52 -3.49 10.66 -12.70
CA ASP A 52 -3.40 11.32 -11.40
C ASP A 52 -4.77 11.82 -10.89
N THR A 53 -5.77 11.92 -11.77
CA THR A 53 -7.17 12.24 -11.45
C THR A 53 -8.05 11.01 -11.21
N ASP A 54 -7.53 9.80 -11.35
CA ASP A 54 -8.33 8.59 -11.15
C ASP A 54 -8.63 8.43 -9.66
N GLU A 55 -9.92 8.26 -9.37
CA GLU A 55 -10.44 7.96 -8.03
C GLU A 55 -11.43 6.80 -8.14
N GLU A 56 -11.47 5.94 -7.13
CA GLU A 56 -12.52 4.92 -7.01
C GLU A 56 -12.86 4.62 -5.55
N GLU A 57 -13.96 3.90 -5.34
CA GLU A 57 -14.28 3.38 -4.01
C GLU A 57 -13.23 2.38 -3.56
N GLY A 58 -12.68 2.61 -2.38
CA GLY A 58 -11.74 1.72 -1.72
C GLY A 58 -12.08 1.49 -0.25
N VAL A 59 -11.30 0.63 0.36
CA VAL A 59 -11.47 0.20 1.74
C VAL A 59 -10.12 0.25 2.43
N ALA A 60 -9.99 1.04 3.50
CA ALA A 60 -8.82 0.99 4.35
C ALA A 60 -8.78 -0.33 5.12
N VAL A 61 -7.64 -1.04 5.06
CA VAL A 61 -7.49 -2.39 5.61
C VAL A 61 -6.35 -2.53 6.62
N ALA A 62 -5.31 -1.71 6.53
CA ALA A 62 -4.18 -1.75 7.47
C ALA A 62 -3.44 -0.41 7.55
N LEU A 63 -2.72 -0.20 8.65
CA LEU A 63 -1.60 0.73 8.73
C LEU A 63 -0.30 -0.07 8.64
N VAL A 64 0.68 0.42 7.88
CA VAL A 64 2.00 -0.20 7.75
C VAL A 64 3.09 0.85 7.83
N ASP A 65 4.31 0.40 8.10
CA ASP A 65 5.49 1.21 7.88
C ASP A 65 6.20 0.76 6.59
N VAL A 66 6.78 1.71 5.86
CA VAL A 66 7.72 1.45 4.77
C VAL A 66 9.11 1.84 5.27
N ASP A 67 9.90 0.86 5.68
CA ASP A 67 11.20 1.11 6.32
C ASP A 67 12.31 1.40 5.32
N SER A 68 12.32 0.64 4.21
CA SER A 68 13.35 0.74 3.18
C SER A 68 12.80 0.39 1.81
N VAL A 69 13.52 0.82 0.78
CA VAL A 69 13.23 0.48 -0.61
C VAL A 69 14.53 0.01 -1.28
N HIS A 70 14.45 -1.06 -2.06
CA HIS A 70 15.56 -1.57 -2.85
C HIS A 70 15.08 -2.03 -4.23
N THR A 71 16.01 -2.24 -5.17
CA THR A 71 15.69 -2.84 -6.47
C THR A 71 15.04 -4.19 -6.28
N TRP A 72 13.86 -4.41 -6.87
CA TRP A 72 13.14 -5.66 -6.70
C TRP A 72 13.93 -6.83 -7.29
N ARG A 73 14.00 -7.93 -6.56
CA ARG A 73 14.75 -9.13 -6.97
C ARG A 73 13.82 -10.27 -7.40
N ASN A 74 14.33 -11.17 -8.23
CA ASN A 74 13.56 -12.29 -8.76
C ASN A 74 13.18 -13.31 -7.66
N ASP A 75 14.03 -13.48 -6.64
CA ASP A 75 13.76 -14.33 -5.48
C ASP A 75 12.68 -13.77 -4.53
N GLU A 76 12.20 -12.54 -4.76
CA GLU A 76 11.22 -11.84 -3.93
C GLU A 76 9.79 -11.88 -4.50
N VAL A 77 9.54 -12.58 -5.60
CA VAL A 77 8.21 -12.66 -6.26
C VAL A 77 7.12 -13.13 -5.29
N ASN A 78 7.41 -14.15 -4.49
CA ASN A 78 6.47 -14.70 -3.52
C ASN A 78 6.17 -13.73 -2.37
N LEU A 79 7.19 -13.03 -1.85
CA LEU A 79 7.02 -12.03 -0.78
C LEU A 79 6.16 -10.84 -1.23
N ALA A 80 6.23 -10.52 -2.52
CA ALA A 80 5.40 -9.51 -3.15
C ALA A 80 4.01 -10.01 -3.56
N CYS A 81 3.72 -11.32 -3.45
CA CYS A 81 2.53 -11.95 -4.03
C CYS A 81 2.33 -11.59 -5.51
N ALA A 82 3.42 -11.39 -6.25
CA ALA A 82 3.41 -11.04 -7.66
C ALA A 82 3.39 -12.30 -8.53
N SER A 83 2.95 -12.18 -9.78
CA SER A 83 2.96 -13.28 -10.74
C SER A 83 4.35 -13.52 -11.36
N ALA A 84 5.13 -12.46 -11.57
CA ALA A 84 6.46 -12.52 -12.16
C ALA A 84 7.28 -11.28 -11.81
N TRP A 85 8.60 -11.45 -11.76
CA TRP A 85 9.56 -10.36 -11.61
C TRP A 85 9.69 -9.54 -12.89
N SER A 86 10.00 -8.25 -12.75
CA SER A 86 10.29 -7.35 -13.87
C SER A 86 11.38 -6.34 -13.49
N GLU A 87 12.31 -6.10 -14.42
CA GLU A 87 13.38 -5.11 -14.26
C GLU A 87 12.83 -3.68 -14.17
N GLY A 88 13.53 -2.81 -13.42
CA GLY A 88 13.14 -1.40 -13.24
C GLY A 88 12.10 -1.14 -12.16
N TYR A 89 11.68 -2.17 -11.44
CA TYR A 89 10.78 -2.06 -10.28
C TYR A 89 11.55 -2.10 -8.96
N PHE A 90 10.93 -1.52 -7.94
CA PHE A 90 11.45 -1.43 -6.57
C PHE A 90 10.54 -2.18 -5.61
N ALA A 91 11.17 -2.89 -4.67
CA ALA A 91 10.50 -3.52 -3.54
C ALA A 91 10.52 -2.57 -2.34
N TRP A 92 9.34 -2.23 -1.86
CA TRP A 92 9.11 -1.46 -0.65
C TRP A 92 8.91 -2.45 0.50
N VAL A 93 9.80 -2.42 1.48
CA VAL A 93 9.77 -3.33 2.63
C VAL A 93 8.71 -2.87 3.61
N LEU A 94 7.65 -3.66 3.75
CA LEU A 94 6.55 -3.38 4.66
C LEU A 94 6.82 -4.01 6.02
N SER A 95 6.66 -3.21 7.08
CA SER A 95 6.81 -3.66 8.46
C SER A 95 5.73 -3.07 9.35
N ASN A 96 5.71 -3.46 10.63
CA ASN A 96 4.78 -2.95 11.63
C ASN A 96 3.31 -2.94 11.13
N ILE A 97 2.93 -4.05 10.50
CA ILE A 97 1.62 -4.24 9.89
C ILE A 97 0.56 -4.28 11.00
N ARG A 98 -0.39 -3.34 10.94
CA ARG A 98 -1.46 -3.16 11.91
C ARG A 98 -2.80 -3.20 11.18
N PRO A 99 -3.44 -4.37 11.12
CA PRO A 99 -4.74 -4.53 10.48
C PRO A 99 -5.79 -3.66 11.15
N LEU A 100 -6.66 -3.03 10.37
CA LEU A 100 -7.79 -2.33 10.93
C LEU A 100 -8.84 -3.34 11.38
N ARG A 101 -9.39 -3.13 12.59
CA ARG A 101 -10.42 -4.00 13.18
C ARG A 101 -11.70 -4.04 12.36
N GLN A 102 -11.99 -2.96 11.64
CA GLN A 102 -13.15 -2.84 10.79
C GLN A 102 -12.76 -2.15 9.47
N PRO A 103 -13.25 -2.64 8.32
CA PRO A 103 -13.14 -1.94 7.05
C PRO A 103 -13.68 -0.52 7.12
N VAL A 104 -12.90 0.47 6.66
CA VAL A 104 -13.36 1.87 6.56
C VAL A 104 -13.40 2.28 5.10
N LYS A 105 -14.57 2.68 4.61
CA LYS A 105 -14.72 3.18 3.24
C LYS A 105 -13.95 4.47 3.06
N VAL A 106 -13.18 4.55 1.98
CA VAL A 106 -12.32 5.69 1.65
C VAL A 106 -12.12 5.76 0.13
N LEU A 107 -11.90 6.96 -0.41
CA LEU A 107 -11.53 7.08 -1.82
C LEU A 107 -10.09 6.60 -2.03
N ALA A 108 -9.93 5.67 -2.96
CA ALA A 108 -8.64 5.25 -3.50
C ALA A 108 -8.19 6.29 -4.54
N LYS A 109 -6.92 6.73 -4.45
CA LYS A 109 -6.30 7.65 -5.40
C LYS A 109 -4.93 7.16 -5.85
N ARG A 110 -4.43 7.69 -6.96
CA ARG A 110 -3.11 7.34 -7.50
C ARG A 110 -1.97 7.91 -6.65
N LYS A 111 -0.82 7.21 -6.63
CA LYS A 111 0.39 7.52 -5.83
C LYS A 111 0.07 7.55 -4.32
N ILE A 112 0.96 8.15 -3.52
CA ILE A 112 0.67 8.46 -2.12
C ILE A 112 -0.16 9.73 -2.06
N TYR A 113 -1.22 9.71 -1.26
CA TYR A 113 -2.14 10.83 -1.07
C TYR A 113 -2.51 10.99 0.40
N GLN A 114 -3.09 12.13 0.77
CA GLN A 114 -3.58 12.37 2.12
C GLN A 114 -5.05 11.99 2.25
N VAL A 115 -5.39 11.41 3.38
CA VAL A 115 -6.77 11.13 3.78
C VAL A 115 -6.96 11.52 5.25
N GLU A 116 -8.12 12.07 5.56
CA GLU A 116 -8.54 12.33 6.93
C GLU A 116 -9.55 11.27 7.38
N LEU A 117 -9.21 10.49 8.41
CA LEU A 117 -10.05 9.42 8.95
C LEU A 117 -10.10 9.48 10.47
N ASP A 118 -11.23 9.05 11.03
CA ASP A 118 -11.32 8.71 12.44
C ASP A 118 -11.11 7.19 12.56
N LEU A 119 -9.87 6.80 12.86
CA LEU A 119 -9.56 5.41 13.15
C LEU A 119 -9.76 5.16 14.66
N PRO A 120 -10.50 4.10 15.05
CA PRO A 120 -10.78 3.79 16.45
C PRO A 120 -9.54 3.36 17.24
#